data_AF-A0A9D2FAL8-F1
#
_entry.id   AF-A0A9D2FAL8-F1
#
_cell.length_a   1.000
_cell.length_b   1.000
_cell.length_c   1.000
_cell.angle_alpha   90.00
_cell.angle_beta   90.00
_cell.angle_gamma   90.00
#
_symmetry.space_group_name_H-M   'P 1'
#
loop_
_entity.id
_entity.type
_entity.pdbx_description
1 polymer ?
#
loop_
_entity_poly.entity_id
_entity_poly.type
_entity_poly.pdbx_seq_one_letter_code
_entity_poly.pdbx_strand_id
1 'polypeptide(L)' 'MAFFLIEVTLALEIVGSFLVFPRPDTDPVPVVQDSQALFQFHLVQAENQIIEVEYESRSNRIEIKDHKIRMLEAGG' A
#
# COMPACT_ATOMS: atom_id res chain seq x y z
N MET A 1 -37.92 -20.28 -16.79
CA MET A 1 -38.19 -19.17 -15.84
C MET A 1 -37.34 -19.27 -14.58
N ALA A 2 -37.28 -20.43 -13.90
CA ALA A 2 -36.49 -20.60 -12.68
C ALA A 2 -34.96 -20.42 -12.85
N PHE A 3 -34.37 -20.89 -13.95
CA PHE A 3 -32.92 -20.78 -14.20
C PHE A 3 -32.43 -19.33 -14.30
N PHE A 4 -33.19 -18.45 -14.96
CA PHE A 4 -32.87 -17.02 -15.05
C PHE A 4 -32.91 -16.33 -13.69
N LEU A 5 -33.83 -16.73 -12.80
CA LEU A 5 -33.90 -16.16 -11.45
C LEU A 5 -32.65 -16.53 -10.65
N ILE A 6 -32.20 -17.79 -10.74
CA ILE A 6 -31.00 -18.27 -10.04
C ILE A 6 -29.76 -17.50 -10.50
N GLU A 7 -29.59 -17.31 -11.81
CA GLU A 7 -28.44 -16.56 -12.34
C GLU A 7 -28.42 -15.10 -11.89
N VAL A 8 -29.58 -14.45 -11.87
CA VAL A 8 -29.70 -13.05 -11.43
C VAL A 8 -29.40 -12.92 -9.95
N THR A 9 -29.93 -13.82 -9.10
CA THR A 9 -29.65 -13.80 -7.67
C THR A 9 -28.17 -14.05 -7.39
N LEU A 10 -27.55 -15.01 -8.09
CA LEU A 10 -26.12 -15.29 -7.96
C LEU A 10 -25.26 -14.07 -8.34
N ALA A 11 -25.59 -13.40 -9.45
CA ALA A 11 -24.88 -12.20 -9.89
C ALA A 11 -25.01 -11.06 -8.89
N LEU A 12 -26.20 -10.86 -8.31
CA LEU A 12 -26.44 -9.85 -7.28
C LEU A 12 -25.65 -10.12 -6.00
N GLU A 13 -25.54 -11.38 -5.56
CA GLU A 13 -24.77 -11.73 -4.37
C GLU A 13 -23.26 -11.52 -4.57
N ILE A 14 -22.74 -11.86 -5.76
CA ILE A 14 -21.33 -11.62 -6.10
C ILE A 14 -21.03 -10.12 -6.06
N VAL A 15 -21.82 -9.30 -6.77
CA VAL A 15 -21.64 -7.85 -6.82
C VAL A 15 -21.82 -7.21 -5.45
N GLY A 16 -22.84 -7.65 -4.70
CA GLY A 16 -23.10 -7.20 -3.33
C GLY A 16 -21.93 -7.51 -2.40
N SER A 17 -21.31 -8.69 -2.52
CA SER A 17 -20.14 -9.06 -1.73
C SER A 17 -18.95 -8.15 -2.02
N PHE A 18 -18.69 -7.81 -3.29
CA PHE A 18 -17.60 -6.90 -3.66
C PHE A 18 -17.79 -5.47 -3.13
N LEU A 19 -19.03 -5.00 -2.99
CA LEU A 19 -19.32 -3.67 -2.44
C LEU A 19 -19.11 -3.59 -0.92
N VAL A 20 -19.20 -4.71 -0.20
CA VAL A 20 -19.01 -4.78 1.25
C VAL A 20 -17.55 -4.96 1.62
N PHE A 21 -16.68 -5.37 0.69
CA PHE A 21 -15.24 -5.43 0.96
C PHE A 21 -14.72 -4.02 1.30
N PRO A 22 -14.28 -3.78 2.55
CA PRO A 22 -13.62 -2.53 2.87
C PRO A 22 -12.39 -2.43 1.97
N ARG A 23 -12.18 -1.25 1.36
CA ARG A 23 -10.89 -0.98 0.72
C ARG A 23 -9.83 -1.25 1.79
N PRO A 24 -8.79 -2.04 1.49
CA PRO A 24 -7.73 -2.20 2.46
C PRO A 24 -7.26 -0.79 2.82
N ASP A 25 -7.19 -0.48 4.12
CA ASP A 25 -6.66 0.78 4.63
C ASP A 25 -5.18 0.85 4.25
N THR A 26 -4.92 1.15 2.99
CA THR A 26 -3.61 1.37 2.40
C THR A 26 -3.40 2.85 2.35
N ASP A 27 -3.46 3.47 3.53
CA ASP A 27 -3.07 4.85 3.66
C ASP A 27 -1.62 4.97 3.20
N PRO A 28 -1.32 5.92 2.30
CA PRO A 28 0.04 6.13 1.84
C PRO A 28 0.93 6.46 3.03
N VAL A 29 2.10 5.82 3.12
CA VAL A 29 3.07 6.09 4.18
C VAL A 29 3.99 7.23 3.72
N PRO A 30 3.94 8.42 4.32
CA PRO A 30 4.84 9.51 3.98
C PRO A 30 6.20 9.32 4.64
N VAL A 31 7.26 9.55 3.87
CA VAL A 31 8.61 9.76 4.39
C VAL A 31 8.81 11.26 4.56
N VAL A 32 8.95 11.71 5.81
CA VAL A 32 9.01 13.14 6.16
C VAL A 32 10.41 13.47 6.68
N GLN A 33 10.95 14.59 6.21
CA GLN A 33 12.21 15.19 6.64
C GLN A 33 11.97 16.68 6.85
N ASP A 34 12.36 17.22 8.01
CA ASP A 34 12.17 18.65 8.35
C ASP A 34 10.76 19.18 8.09
N SER A 35 9.75 18.37 8.47
CA SER A 35 8.33 18.67 8.24
C SER A 35 7.90 18.75 6.76
N GLN A 36 8.76 18.35 5.83
CA GLN A 36 8.46 18.20 4.41
C GLN A 36 8.34 16.72 4.04
N ALA A 37 7.25 16.35 3.38
CA ALA A 37 7.10 15.01 2.84
C ALA A 37 7.94 14.88 1.57
N LEU A 38 8.98 14.04 1.61
CA LEU A 38 9.85 13.76 0.46
C LEU A 38 9.18 12.79 -0.51
N PHE A 39 8.62 11.70 0.03
CA PHE A 39 8.02 10.61 -0.75
C PHE A 39 6.79 10.06 -0.03
N GLN A 40 5.88 9.46 -0.80
CA GLN A 40 4.73 8.73 -0.27
C GLN A 40 4.70 7.34 -0.90
N PHE A 41 4.60 6.32 -0.07
CA PHE A 41 4.57 4.93 -0.53
C PHE A 41 3.19 4.31 -0.33
N HIS A 42 2.60 3.86 -1.43
CA HIS A 42 1.49 2.91 -1.36
C HIS A 42 2.08 1.51 -1.21
N LEU A 43 2.23 1.05 0.03
CA LEU A 43 2.95 -0.20 0.33
C LEU A 43 2.38 -1.42 -0.42
N VAL A 44 1.07 -1.46 -0.66
CA VAL A 44 0.40 -2.54 -1.42
C VAL A 44 0.76 -2.56 -2.90
N GLN A 45 1.15 -1.42 -3.48
CA GLN A 45 1.58 -1.33 -4.88
C GLN A 45 3.10 -1.23 -5.02
N ALA A 46 3.82 -1.05 -3.90
CA ALA A 46 5.25 -0.85 -3.92
C ALA A 46 5.99 -2.18 -4.15
N GLU A 47 6.91 -2.17 -5.11
CA GLU A 47 7.84 -3.27 -5.36
C GLU A 47 8.93 -3.32 -4.30
N ASN A 48 9.57 -4.49 -4.19
CA ASN A 48 10.71 -4.68 -3.32
C ASN A 48 11.88 -3.80 -3.76
N GLN A 49 12.28 -2.85 -2.92
CA GLN A 49 13.31 -1.86 -3.25
C GLN A 49 14.00 -1.31 -1.99
N ILE A 50 15.19 -0.76 -2.18
CA ILE A 50 15.90 0.01 -1.16
C ILE A 50 15.99 1.45 -1.64
N ILE A 51 15.50 2.36 -0.81
CA ILE A 51 15.54 3.81 -1.03
C ILE A 51 16.63 4.38 -0.13
N GLU A 52 17.48 5.21 -0.71
CA GLU A 52 18.51 5.93 0.01
C GLU A 52 18.11 7.41 0.11
N VAL A 53 17.99 7.90 1.34
CA VAL A 53 17.63 9.29 1.63
C VAL A 53 18.84 9.98 2.25
N GLU A 54 19.41 10.92 1.52
CA GLU A 54 20.56 11.70 1.99
C GLU A 54 20.08 12.89 2.84
N TYR A 55 20.77 13.12 3.95
CA TYR A 55 20.52 14.22 4.88
C TYR A 55 21.81 14.65 5.57
N GLU A 56 22.21 15.91 5.40
CA GLU A 56 23.39 16.48 6.06
C GLU A 56 24.64 15.57 6.00
N SER A 57 24.96 15.05 4.80
CA SER A 57 26.07 14.10 4.56
C SER A 57 25.95 12.73 5.23
N ARG A 58 24.77 12.41 5.79
CA ARG A 58 24.41 11.07 6.26
C ARG A 58 23.40 10.44 5.32
N SER A 59 23.43 9.13 5.23
CA SER A 59 22.50 8.35 4.44
C SER A 59 21.59 7.52 5.35
N ASN A 60 20.29 7.60 5.11
CA ASN A 60 19.30 6.71 5.71
C ASN A 60 18.79 5.76 4.63
N ARG A 61 18.95 4.46 4.86
CA ARG A 61 18.52 3.42 3.91
C ARG A 61 17.22 2.80 4.38
N ILE A 62 16.19 2.92 3.56
CA ILE A 62 14.83 2.42 3.82
C ILE A 62 14.58 1.24 2.88
N GLU A 63 14.15 0.10 3.42
CA GLU A 63 13.74 -1.06 2.61
C GLU A 63 12.23 -1.17 2.60
N ILE A 64 11.68 -1.35 1.40
CA ILE A 64 10.34 -1.84 1.19
C ILE A 64 10.48 -3.29 0.75
N LYS A 65 9.90 -4.21 1.52
CA LYS A 65 9.91 -5.63 1.20
C LYS A 65 8.63 -6.30 1.67
N ASP A 66 8.03 -7.11 0.80
CA ASP A 66 6.78 -7.83 1.09
C ASP A 66 5.66 -6.89 1.58
N HIS A 67 5.53 -5.74 0.91
CA HIS A 67 4.60 -4.66 1.27
C HIS A 67 4.78 -4.10 2.69
N LYS A 68 5.95 -4.28 3.29
CA LYS A 68 6.35 -3.71 4.59
C LYS A 68 7.49 -2.75 4.40
N ILE A 69 7.54 -1.73 5.25
CA ILE A 69 8.61 -0.73 5.27
C ILE A 69 9.44 -0.88 6.54
N ARG A 70 10.78 -0.80 6.42
CA ARG A 70 11.69 -0.75 7.57
C ARG A 70 12.93 0.09 7.26
N MET A 71 13.54 0.64 8.30
CA MET A 71 14.85 1.28 8.20
C MET A 71 15.94 0.21 8.29
N LEU A 72 16.84 0.16 7.30
CA LEU A 72 18.00 -0.73 7.29
C LEU A 72 19.18 -0.12 8.02
N GLU A 73 19.41 1.17 7.82
CA GLU A 73 20.58 1.89 8.29
C GLU A 73 20.21 3.36 8.51
N ALA A 74 20.66 3.92 9.62
CA ALA A 74 20.42 5.32 9.99
C ALA A 74 21.69 5.91 10.57
N GLY A 75 22.24 6.93 9.92
CA GLY A 75 23.49 7.56 10.31
C GLY A 75 24.70 6.67 10.00
N GLY A 76 25.30 6.90 8.83
CA GLY A 76 26.70 6.53 8.60
C GLY A 76 27.64 7.26 9.56
#